data_AF-A0A7C2TQ03-F1
#
_entry.id   AF-A0A7C2TQ03-F1
#
_cell.length_a   1.000
_cell.length_b   1.000
_cell.length_c   1.000
_cell.angle_alpha   90.00
_cell.angle_beta   90.00
_cell.angle_gamma   90.00
#
_symmetry.space_group_name_H-M   'P 1'
#
loop_
_entity.id
_entity.type
_entity.pdbx_description
1 polymer ?
#
loop_
_entity_poly.entity_id
_entity_poly.type
_entity_poly.pdbx_seq_one_letter_code
_entity_poly.pdbx_strand_id
1 'polypeptide(L)'
;MKVDLTLPRFRLEDVPALARRVEALGFDGLWFGETGGDPFLAIALAAEHTERITLGTGIAVAFPRSPMVTAYIAWDLQRLSRGRMILGLGSQVKGHI
;
A
#
# COMPACT_ATOMS: atom_id res chain seq x y z
N MET A 1 0.33 -2.77 -21.54
CA MET A 1 0.86 -3.63 -20.47
C MET A 1 1.06 -2.73 -19.26
N LYS A 2 0.59 -3.12 -18.06
CA LYS A 2 0.78 -2.33 -16.83
C LYS A 2 2.10 -2.66 -16.16
N VAL A 3 2.76 -1.68 -15.57
CA VAL A 3 4.03 -1.82 -14.86
C VAL A 3 3.92 -1.19 -13.47
N ASP A 4 4.12 -2.01 -12.44
CA ASP A 4 4.01 -1.60 -11.05
C ASP A 4 5.36 -1.69 -10.32
N LEU A 5 5.48 -0.98 -9.20
CA LEU A 5 6.62 -1.06 -8.28
C LEU A 5 6.18 -1.61 -6.92
N THR A 6 6.92 -2.57 -6.39
CA THR A 6 6.70 -3.11 -5.03
C THR A 6 7.86 -2.73 -4.11
N LEU A 7 7.52 -2.21 -2.94
CA LEU A 7 8.44 -1.81 -1.88
C LEU A 7 8.28 -2.76 -0.69
N PRO A 8 9.11 -3.82 -0.58
CA PRO A 8 9.08 -4.72 0.57
C PRO A 8 9.60 -4.05 1.84
N ARG A 9 10.35 -2.96 1.70
CA ARG A 9 10.86 -2.12 2.79
C ARG A 9 10.80 -0.65 2.37
N PHE A 10 10.50 0.21 3.33
CA PHE A 10 10.40 1.66 3.13
C PHE A 10 10.57 2.37 4.48
N ARG A 11 10.88 3.67 4.46
CA ARG A 11 10.78 4.55 5.63
C ARG A 11 9.61 5.50 5.37
N LEU A 12 8.75 5.72 6.36
CA LEU A 12 7.56 6.55 6.18
C LEU A 12 7.90 7.98 5.70
N GLU A 13 8.97 8.55 6.22
CA GLU A 13 9.48 9.87 5.83
C GLU A 13 9.83 10.01 4.33
N ASP A 14 10.22 8.91 3.67
CA ASP A 14 10.61 8.92 2.25
C ASP A 14 9.42 8.68 1.31
N VAL A 15 8.32 8.12 1.83
CA VAL A 15 7.16 7.72 1.03
C VAL A 15 6.59 8.86 0.17
N PRO A 16 6.39 10.09 0.69
CA PRO A 16 5.87 11.19 -0.13
C PRO A 16 6.73 11.52 -1.36
N ALA A 17 8.05 11.59 -1.18
CA ALA A 17 8.98 11.91 -2.27
C ALA A 17 9.04 10.76 -3.29
N LEU A 18 9.09 9.52 -2.81
CA LEU A 18 9.12 8.35 -3.65
C LEU A 18 7.83 8.17 -4.45
N ALA A 19 6.66 8.32 -3.82
CA ALA A 19 5.37 8.15 -4.48
C ALA A 19 5.19 9.14 -5.64
N ARG A 20 5.52 10.43 -5.43
CA ARG A 20 5.54 11.45 -6.50
C ARG A 20 6.48 11.06 -7.64
N ARG A 21 7.68 10.59 -7.31
CA ARG A 21 8.66 10.17 -8.31
C ARG A 21 8.18 8.98 -9.13
N VAL A 22 7.62 7.97 -8.48
CA VAL A 22 7.11 6.76 -9.13
C VAL A 22 5.93 7.10 -10.05
N GLU A 23 5.01 7.96 -9.60
CA GLU A 23 3.92 8.46 -10.45
C GLU A 23 4.43 9.29 -11.65
N ALA A 24 5.42 10.17 -11.42
CA ALA A 24 6.01 10.99 -12.48
C ALA A 24 6.76 10.16 -13.54
N LEU A 25 7.30 9.00 -13.14
CA LEU A 25 7.92 8.03 -14.05
C LEU A 25 6.89 7.20 -14.84
N GLY A 26 5.60 7.32 -14.54
CA GLY A 26 4.53 6.66 -15.28
C GLY A 26 4.25 5.21 -14.87
N PHE A 27 4.62 4.79 -13.65
CA PHE A 27 4.20 3.49 -13.11
C PHE A 27 2.68 3.48 -12.87
N ASP A 28 2.06 2.31 -13.08
CA ASP A 28 0.62 2.10 -12.92
C ASP A 28 0.23 1.87 -11.45
N GLY A 29 1.14 1.28 -10.67
CA GLY A 29 0.89 0.88 -9.29
C GLY A 29 2.11 0.98 -8.37
N LEU A 30 1.85 1.28 -7.10
CA LEU A 30 2.82 1.30 -6.02
C LEU A 30 2.32 0.45 -4.84
N TRP A 31 3.07 -0.60 -4.54
CA TRP A 31 2.69 -1.61 -3.57
C TRP A 31 3.61 -1.58 -2.34
N PHE A 32 3.03 -1.56 -1.14
CA PHE A 32 3.77 -1.58 0.12
C PHE A 32 3.65 -2.93 0.80
N GLY A 33 4.80 -3.56 1.06
CA GLY A 33 4.87 -4.86 1.74
C GLY A 33 4.93 -4.70 3.27
N GLU A 34 4.20 -5.57 3.98
CA GLU A 34 4.13 -5.53 5.44
C GLU A 34 5.46 -5.78 6.16
N THR A 35 6.43 -6.39 5.49
CA THR A 35 7.79 -6.58 6.02
C THR A 35 8.55 -5.27 6.27
N GLY A 36 8.10 -4.17 5.67
CA GLY A 36 8.69 -2.85 5.82
C GLY A 36 8.11 -2.02 6.97
N GLY A 37 7.02 -2.49 7.59
CA GLY A 37 6.21 -1.72 8.54
C GLY A 37 4.73 -1.78 8.17
N ASP A 38 3.90 -0.95 8.80
CA ASP A 38 2.47 -0.89 8.50
C ASP A 38 2.24 -0.32 7.08
N PRO A 39 1.72 -1.12 6.13
CA PRO A 39 1.54 -0.66 4.75
C PRO A 39 0.40 0.36 4.61
N PHE A 40 -0.56 0.39 5.54
CA PHE A 40 -1.68 1.34 5.50
C PHE A 40 -1.21 2.77 5.74
N LEU A 41 -0.23 2.97 6.64
CA LEU A 41 0.38 4.28 6.88
C LEU A 41 1.15 4.78 5.65
N ALA A 42 1.87 3.89 4.98
CA ALA A 42 2.56 4.24 3.74
C ALA A 42 1.57 4.60 2.63
N ILE A 43 0.46 3.86 2.50
CA ILE A 43 -0.60 4.18 1.54
C ILE A 43 -1.24 5.53 1.86
N ALA A 44 -1.47 5.87 3.12
CA ALA A 44 -2.00 7.19 3.50
C ALA A 44 -1.11 8.32 3.00
N LEU A 45 0.20 8.23 3.28
CA LEU A 45 1.19 9.21 2.83
C LEU A 45 1.30 9.27 1.30
N ALA A 46 1.31 8.11 0.63
CA ALA A 46 1.35 8.07 -0.83
C ALA A 46 0.06 8.64 -1.45
N ALA A 47 -1.10 8.36 -0.88
CA ALA A 47 -2.40 8.82 -1.37
C ALA A 47 -2.54 10.34 -1.30
N GLU A 48 -2.04 10.97 -0.23
CA GLU A 48 -2.03 12.42 -0.06
C GLU A 48 -1.11 13.12 -1.09
N HIS A 49 -0.06 12.45 -1.55
CA HIS A 49 1.00 13.03 -2.39
C HIS A 49 0.95 12.59 -3.86
N THR A 50 -0.08 11.86 -4.28
CA THR A 50 -0.26 11.38 -5.66
C THR A 50 -1.70 11.53 -6.09
N GLU A 51 -1.95 11.54 -7.41
CA GLU A 51 -3.29 11.80 -7.95
C GLU A 51 -3.85 10.70 -8.84
N ARG A 52 -3.00 9.85 -9.41
CA ARG A 52 -3.34 8.91 -10.49
C ARG A 52 -2.87 7.49 -10.22
N ILE A 53 -1.69 7.30 -9.62
CA ILE A 53 -1.11 5.97 -9.44
C ILE A 53 -1.97 5.09 -8.52
N THR A 54 -2.10 3.81 -8.85
CA THR A 54 -2.77 2.84 -7.98
C THR A 54 -1.92 2.59 -6.75
N LEU A 55 -2.52 2.52 -5.56
CA LEU A 55 -1.81 2.28 -4.31
C LEU A 55 -2.33 1.01 -3.67
N GLY A 56 -1.47 0.16 -3.13
CA GLY A 56 -1.99 -1.05 -2.50
C GLY A 56 -1.05 -1.75 -1.54
N THR A 57 -1.63 -2.69 -0.80
CA THR A 57 -0.89 -3.59 0.08
C THR A 57 -0.41 -4.78 -0.75
N GLY A 58 0.88 -5.11 -0.68
CA GLY A 58 1.50 -6.19 -1.45
C GLY A 58 2.30 -7.15 -0.56
N ILE A 59 1.73 -7.83 0.43
CA ILE A 59 0.32 -7.88 0.89
C ILE A 59 0.20 -7.29 2.31
N ALA A 60 -1.03 -7.10 2.78
CA ALA A 60 -1.35 -7.05 4.20
C ALA A 60 -1.67 -8.48 4.70
N VAL A 61 -1.07 -8.87 5.81
CA VAL A 61 -1.31 -10.14 6.48
C VAL A 61 -2.68 -10.06 7.17
N ALA A 62 -3.54 -11.02 6.87
CA ALA A 62 -4.95 -10.99 7.25
C ALA A 62 -5.19 -11.28 8.75
N PHE A 63 -4.44 -12.22 9.33
CA PHE A 63 -4.68 -12.71 10.69
C PHE A 63 -4.22 -11.83 11.87
N PRO A 64 -3.18 -10.97 11.78
CA PRO A 64 -2.76 -10.16 12.92
C PRO A 64 -3.69 -8.97 13.22
N ARG A 65 -4.73 -8.72 12.41
CA ARG A 65 -5.65 -7.59 12.56
C ARG A 65 -7.10 -8.05 12.59
N SER A 66 -7.96 -7.27 13.26
CA SER A 66 -9.41 -7.47 13.18
C SER A 66 -9.88 -7.23 11.73
N PRO A 67 -10.67 -8.16 11.13
CA PRO A 67 -11.21 -7.97 9.79
C PRO A 67 -12.01 -6.66 9.65
N MET A 68 -12.75 -6.29 10.70
CA MET A 68 -13.57 -5.07 10.68
C MET A 68 -12.70 -3.81 10.71
N VAL A 69 -11.62 -3.81 11.51
CA VAL A 69 -10.69 -2.68 11.56
C VAL A 69 -9.97 -2.52 10.21
N THR A 70 -9.51 -3.63 9.62
CA THR A 70 -8.90 -3.63 8.28
C THR A 70 -9.88 -3.08 7.23
N ALA A 71 -11.16 -3.45 7.30
CA ALA A 71 -12.18 -2.96 6.39
C ALA A 71 -12.39 -1.44 6.51
N TYR A 72 -12.47 -0.89 7.74
CA TYR A 72 -12.59 0.55 7.95
C TYR A 72 -11.38 1.32 7.40
N ILE A 73 -10.16 0.86 7.71
CA ILE A 73 -8.93 1.50 7.21
C ILE A 73 -8.89 1.48 5.68
N ALA A 74 -9.18 0.32 5.07
CA ALA A 74 -9.21 0.21 3.61
C ALA A 74 -10.27 1.13 2.99
N TRP A 75 -11.45 1.24 3.61
CA TRP A 75 -12.51 2.14 3.14
C TRP A 75 -12.09 3.61 3.20
N ASP A 76 -11.47 4.04 4.30
CA ASP A 76 -11.02 5.42 4.45
C ASP A 76 -9.87 5.75 3.49
N LEU A 77 -8.93 4.82 3.28
CA LEU A 77 -7.87 4.98 2.28
C LEU A 77 -8.42 4.96 0.85
N GLN A 78 -9.46 4.19 0.58
CA GLN A 78 -10.14 4.21 -0.71
C GLN A 78 -10.78 5.57 -0.98
N ARG A 79 -11.36 6.21 0.04
CA ARG A 79 -11.87 7.58 -0.07
C ARG A 79 -10.76 8.62 -0.22
N LEU A 80 -9.71 8.55 0.62
CA LEU A 80 -8.57 9.46 0.58
C LEU A 80 -7.87 9.44 -0.78
N SER A 81 -7.66 8.24 -1.32
CA SER A 81 -7.02 8.03 -2.62
C SER A 81 -7.94 8.30 -3.82
N ARG A 82 -9.21 8.69 -3.60
CA ARG A 82 -10.22 8.89 -4.66
C ARG A 82 -10.43 7.63 -5.52
N GLY A 83 -10.46 6.46 -4.88
CA GLY A 83 -10.76 5.18 -5.54
C GLY A 83 -9.54 4.41 -6.04
N ARG A 84 -8.31 4.84 -5.70
CA ARG A 84 -7.06 4.23 -6.20
C ARG A 84 -6.46 3.17 -5.28
N MET A 85 -7.07 2.90 -4.13
CA MET A 85 -6.56 1.94 -3.16
C MET A 85 -6.99 0.51 -3.51
N ILE A 86 -6.04 -0.42 -3.48
CA ILE A 86 -6.28 -1.86 -3.60
C ILE A 86 -5.79 -2.56 -2.33
N LEU A 87 -6.72 -3.26 -1.66
CA LEU A 87 -6.41 -4.10 -0.51
C LEU A 87 -5.97 -5.49 -0.97
N GLY A 88 -4.67 -5.72 -1.07
CA GLY A 88 -4.09 -7.05 -1.23
C GLY A 88 -3.96 -7.75 0.13
N LEU A 89 -4.62 -8.89 0.30
CA LEU A 89 -4.60 -9.70 1.53
C LEU A 89 -3.92 -11.03 1.30
N GLY A 90 -3.31 -11.57 2.35
CA GLY A 90 -2.91 -12.97 2.37
C GLY A 90 -2.80 -13.56 3.77
N SER A 91 -2.83 -14.89 3.81
CA SER A 91 -2.96 -15.71 5.01
C SER A 91 -1.69 -15.87 5.85
N GLN A 92 -0.65 -15.04 5.62
CA GLN A 92 0.73 -15.27 6.06
C GLN A 92 1.36 -16.53 5.42
N VAL A 93 2.69 -16.52 5.26
CA VAL A 93 3.46 -17.72 4.85
C VAL A 93 3.57 -18.64 6.06
N LYS A 94 3.32 -19.95 5.86
CA LYS A 94 3.59 -21.00 6.86
C LYS A 94 5.00 -20.82 7.41
N GLY A 95 5.14 -20.67 8.73
CA GLY A 95 6.46 -20.64 9.35
C GLY A 95 7.23 -21.92 9.00
N HIS A 96 8.47 -21.78 8.52
CA HIS A 96 9.40 -22.91 8.48
C HIS A 96 9.75 -23.25 9.93
N ILE A 97 8.99 -24.17 10.51
CA ILE A 97 9.38 -24.90 11.73
C ILE A 97 10.23 -26.10 11.34
#